data_AF-R6BI93-F1
#
_entry.id   AF-R6BI93-F1
#
_cell.length_a   1.000
_cell.length_b   1.000
_cell.length_c   1.000
_cell.angle_alpha   90.00
_cell.angle_beta   90.00
_cell.angle_gamma   90.00
#
_symmetry.space_group_name_H-M   'P 1'
#
loop_
_entity.id
_entity.type
_entity.pdbx_description
1 polymer ?
#
loop_
_entity_poly.entity_id
_entity_poly.type
_entity_poly.pdbx_seq_one_letter_code
_entity_poly.pdbx_strand_id
1 'polypeptide(L)'
;MVLSSQYACILTADMQKGYITAEPEILRICEEIFEECLEESKPMIRRLTDLDEQFEVTGKILKNKAQVQSFQMTPCLTPVLTEQIYEKYLKKELPGREKLIQTLYSYGEEIKRSDIQYVTSLEGIKRFLKTGIISEWPPELYDPLEMDDRIQLIKDLISSDNGINIRILKKPVGDFDAEIYLCVSREYGILKFIVPEKQMQLHLVLEETGLLFSFFDFCENLSTEQIFSSSEEIESFLKDLLTK
;
A
#
# COMPACT_ATOMS: atom_id res chain seq x y z
N MET A 1 -9.15 6.55 -31.06
CA MET A 1 -9.71 5.58 -32.03
C MET A 1 -10.42 4.50 -31.22
N VAL A 2 -11.58 4.02 -31.69
CA VAL A 2 -12.23 2.83 -31.13
C VAL A 2 -12.29 1.77 -32.22
N LEU A 3 -11.68 0.62 -31.96
CA LEU A 3 -11.62 -0.50 -32.90
C LEU A 3 -12.49 -1.65 -32.38
N SER A 4 -13.26 -2.25 -33.27
CA SER A 4 -14.04 -3.46 -33.02
C SER A 4 -13.79 -4.47 -34.12
N SER A 5 -14.33 -5.69 -33.99
CA SER A 5 -14.18 -6.73 -35.00
C SER A 5 -14.85 -6.41 -36.35
N GLN A 6 -15.66 -5.34 -36.45
CA GLN A 6 -16.43 -5.00 -37.66
C GLN A 6 -16.27 -3.55 -38.12
N TYR A 7 -15.89 -2.65 -37.22
CA TYR A 7 -15.85 -1.21 -37.48
C TYR A 7 -14.68 -0.55 -36.77
N ALA A 8 -14.14 0.49 -37.41
CA ALA A 8 -13.25 1.47 -36.79
C ALA A 8 -13.96 2.82 -36.70
N CYS A 9 -13.94 3.43 -35.53
CA CYS A 9 -14.38 4.80 -35.29
C CYS A 9 -13.17 5.69 -35.02
N ILE A 10 -12.90 6.62 -35.94
CA ILE A 10 -11.81 7.59 -35.81
C ILE A 10 -12.41 8.93 -35.41
N LEU A 11 -11.89 9.51 -34.34
CA LEU A 11 -12.36 10.75 -33.75
C LEU A 11 -11.23 11.77 -33.76
N THR A 12 -11.57 13.05 -33.92
CA THR A 12 -10.66 14.17 -33.64
C THR A 12 -10.33 14.21 -32.15
N ALA A 13 -9.21 14.82 -31.79
CA ALA A 13 -8.74 14.88 -30.39
C ALA A 13 -9.75 15.56 -29.44
N ASP A 14 -10.51 16.54 -29.93
CA ASP A 14 -11.59 17.22 -29.21
C ASP A 14 -12.92 16.44 -29.19
N MET A 15 -12.95 15.26 -29.82
CA MET A 15 -14.11 14.38 -29.98
C MET A 15 -15.31 15.05 -30.68
N GLN A 16 -15.13 16.20 -31.34
CA GLN A 16 -16.23 16.92 -31.98
C GLN A 16 -16.58 16.37 -33.37
N LYS A 17 -15.62 15.73 -34.03
CA LYS A 17 -15.80 15.15 -35.36
C LYS A 17 -15.26 13.73 -35.37
N GLY A 18 -15.83 12.91 -36.24
CA GLY A 18 -15.32 11.58 -36.48
C GLY A 18 -15.95 10.96 -37.71
N TYR A 19 -15.44 9.80 -38.07
CA TYR A 19 -16.03 8.96 -39.09
C TYR A 19 -15.94 7.50 -38.67
N ILE A 20 -16.90 6.72 -39.15
CA ILE A 20 -16.98 5.28 -38.93
C ILE A 20 -16.77 4.60 -40.28
N THR A 21 -15.96 3.55 -40.29
CA THR A 21 -15.69 2.75 -41.50
C THR A 21 -15.73 1.26 -41.17
N ALA A 22 -16.13 0.47 -42.16
CA ALA A 22 -16.04 -0.98 -42.18
C ALA A 22 -15.14 -1.47 -43.33
N GLU A 23 -14.42 -0.55 -43.99
CA GLU A 23 -13.57 -0.87 -45.14
C GLU A 23 -12.41 -1.78 -44.70
N PRO A 24 -12.27 -3.00 -45.26
CA PRO A 24 -11.31 -3.99 -44.76
C PRO A 24 -9.85 -3.49 -44.73
N GLU A 25 -9.43 -2.73 -45.74
CA GLU A 25 -8.06 -2.19 -45.79
C GLU A 25 -7.81 -1.17 -44.67
N ILE A 26 -8.81 -0.34 -44.34
CA ILE A 26 -8.70 0.64 -43.26
C ILE A 26 -8.72 -0.05 -41.90
N LEU A 27 -9.56 -1.09 -41.72
CA LEU A 27 -9.58 -1.88 -40.50
C LEU A 27 -8.21 -2.50 -40.20
N ARG A 28 -7.54 -3.06 -41.23
CA ARG A 28 -6.20 -3.62 -41.08
C ARG A 28 -5.17 -2.57 -40.64
N ILE A 29 -5.19 -1.38 -41.24
CA ILE A 29 -4.28 -0.28 -40.84
C ILE A 29 -4.57 0.16 -39.39
N CYS A 30 -5.85 0.27 -39.01
CA CYS A 30 -6.22 0.60 -37.64
C CYS A 30 -5.79 -0.47 -36.63
N GLU A 31 -5.83 -1.75 -37.01
CA GLU A 31 -5.34 -2.86 -36.20
C GLU A 31 -3.81 -2.78 -36.03
N GLU A 32 -3.06 -2.56 -37.11
CA GLU A 32 -1.60 -2.35 -37.06
C GLU A 32 -1.24 -1.19 -36.11
N ILE A 33 -1.89 -0.03 -36.25
CA ILE A 33 -1.67 1.14 -35.36
C ILE A 33 -2.06 0.82 -33.91
N PHE A 34 -3.14 0.07 -33.70
CA PHE A 34 -3.58 -0.30 -32.36
C PHE A 34 -2.57 -1.22 -31.67
N GLU A 35 -2.08 -2.24 -32.38
CA GLU A 35 -1.07 -3.16 -31.87
C GLU A 35 0.27 -2.45 -31.61
N GLU A 36 0.73 -1.58 -32.51
CA GLU A 36 1.91 -0.73 -32.27
C GLU A 36 1.75 0.13 -31.00
N CYS A 37 0.59 0.78 -30.84
CA CYS A 37 0.29 1.53 -29.61
C CYS A 37 0.27 0.64 -28.37
N LEU A 38 -0.29 -0.58 -28.48
CA LEU A 38 -0.44 -1.51 -27.37
C LEU A 38 0.92 -2.07 -26.92
N GLU A 39 1.81 -2.39 -27.87
CA GLU A 39 3.18 -2.86 -27.59
C GLU A 39 4.02 -1.83 -26.84
N GLU A 40 3.84 -0.54 -27.13
CA GLU A 40 4.52 0.55 -26.41
C GLU A 40 3.83 0.96 -25.10
N SER A 41 2.57 0.53 -24.91
CA SER A 41 1.78 0.88 -23.73
C SER A 41 2.15 0.04 -22.51
N LYS A 42 2.03 0.63 -21.33
CA LYS A 42 2.09 -0.08 -20.05
C LYS A 42 0.72 -0.09 -19.39
N PRO A 43 0.31 -1.19 -18.73
CA PRO A 43 -0.90 -1.19 -17.92
C PRO A 43 -0.87 -0.05 -16.89
N MET A 44 -1.91 0.79 -16.88
CA MET A 44 -2.02 1.89 -15.91
C MET A 44 -2.05 1.36 -14.47
N ILE A 45 -2.79 0.26 -14.27
CA ILE A 45 -2.94 -0.43 -12.99
C ILE A 45 -3.00 -1.94 -13.29
N ARG A 46 -2.29 -2.73 -12.49
CA ARG A 46 -2.33 -4.20 -12.59
C ARG A 46 -2.64 -4.83 -11.23
N ARG A 47 -3.53 -5.82 -11.19
CA ARG A 47 -3.82 -6.56 -9.96
C ARG A 47 -2.73 -7.60 -9.68
N LEU A 48 -2.26 -7.64 -8.43
CA LEU A 48 -1.44 -8.71 -7.89
C LEU A 48 -2.32 -9.87 -7.42
N THR A 49 -1.93 -11.10 -7.75
CA THR A 49 -2.71 -12.31 -7.41
C THR A 49 -1.99 -13.28 -6.49
N ASP A 50 -0.68 -13.14 -6.30
CA ASP A 50 0.11 -13.99 -5.43
C ASP A 50 1.16 -13.20 -4.62
N LEU A 51 1.64 -13.82 -3.55
CA LEU A 51 2.57 -13.20 -2.60
C LEU A 51 3.98 -13.02 -3.16
N ASP A 52 4.43 -13.92 -4.03
CA ASP A 52 5.77 -13.84 -4.62
C ASP A 52 5.89 -12.57 -5.48
N GLU A 53 4.86 -12.30 -6.28
CA GLU A 53 4.77 -11.07 -7.07
C GLU A 53 4.70 -9.81 -6.19
N GLN A 54 3.96 -9.87 -5.08
CA GLN A 54 3.92 -8.76 -4.12
C GLN A 54 5.30 -8.47 -3.51
N PHE A 55 6.06 -9.50 -3.14
CA PHE A 55 7.42 -9.35 -2.64
C PHE A 55 8.36 -8.81 -3.72
N GLU A 56 8.23 -9.26 -4.97
CA GLU A 56 9.03 -8.75 -6.08
C GLU A 56 8.79 -7.25 -6.31
N VAL A 57 7.52 -6.84 -6.40
CA VAL A 57 7.15 -5.43 -6.61
C VAL A 57 7.59 -4.58 -5.43
N THR A 58 7.37 -5.03 -4.19
CA THR A 58 7.85 -4.27 -3.04
C THR A 58 9.37 -4.18 -3.02
N GLY A 59 10.08 -5.26 -3.36
CA GLY A 59 11.53 -5.23 -3.53
C GLY A 59 11.99 -4.21 -4.56
N LYS A 60 11.24 -3.98 -5.65
CA LYS A 60 11.53 -2.91 -6.63
C LYS A 60 11.33 -1.52 -6.02
N ILE A 61 10.26 -1.32 -5.24
CA ILE A 61 10.00 -0.06 -4.52
C ILE A 61 11.15 0.26 -3.57
N LEU A 62 11.60 -0.71 -2.76
CA LEU A 62 12.61 -0.50 -1.73
C LEU A 62 14.05 -0.38 -2.26
N LYS A 63 14.36 -1.06 -3.38
CA LYS A 63 15.72 -1.00 -3.97
C LYS A 63 16.06 0.36 -4.57
N ASN A 64 15.04 1.12 -4.97
CA ASN A 64 15.26 2.47 -5.45
C ASN A 64 15.59 3.35 -4.25
N LYS A 65 16.84 3.81 -4.15
CA LYS A 65 17.35 4.68 -3.07
C LYS A 65 16.63 6.05 -2.93
N ALA A 66 15.54 6.24 -3.66
CA ALA A 66 14.62 7.35 -3.47
C ALA A 66 13.79 7.11 -2.21
N GLN A 67 13.43 8.20 -1.54
CA GLN A 67 12.49 8.15 -0.43
C GLN A 67 11.20 7.44 -0.84
N VAL A 68 10.68 6.58 0.03
CA VAL A 68 9.40 5.88 -0.15
C VAL A 68 8.37 6.50 0.79
N GLN A 69 7.15 6.67 0.31
CA GLN A 69 6.02 7.16 1.11
C GLN A 69 5.07 6.00 1.40
N SER A 70 4.77 5.79 2.68
CA SER A 70 3.78 4.81 3.15
C SER A 70 2.62 5.53 3.83
N PHE A 71 1.40 5.32 3.36
CA PHE A 71 0.19 5.93 3.90
C PHE A 71 -0.89 4.87 4.14
N GLN A 72 -1.33 4.75 5.40
CA GLN A 72 -2.45 3.90 5.83
C GLN A 72 -3.02 4.47 7.13
N MET A 73 -4.30 4.24 7.46
CA MET A 73 -4.89 4.84 8.67
C MET A 73 -4.48 4.10 9.94
N THR A 74 -4.37 2.78 9.87
CA THR A 74 -3.80 1.88 10.86
C THR A 74 -2.26 1.89 10.77
N PRO A 75 -1.56 1.48 11.84
CA PRO A 75 -0.10 1.53 11.83
C PRO A 75 0.50 0.40 10.98
N CYS A 76 1.47 0.75 10.13
CA CYS A 76 2.35 -0.22 9.47
C CYS A 76 3.27 -0.84 10.51
N LEU A 77 3.04 -2.10 10.89
CA LEU A 77 3.85 -2.76 11.93
C LEU A 77 5.04 -3.54 11.37
N THR A 78 5.08 -3.82 10.07
CA THR A 78 6.17 -4.51 9.37
C THR A 78 7.59 -4.13 9.82
N PRO A 79 7.97 -2.83 10.01
CA PRO A 79 9.32 -2.47 10.46
C PRO A 79 9.67 -2.86 11.90
N VAL A 80 8.69 -3.20 12.74
CA VAL A 80 8.86 -3.52 14.16
C VAL A 80 8.46 -4.93 14.55
N LEU A 81 7.94 -5.72 13.60
CA LEU A 81 7.60 -7.12 13.84
C LEU A 81 8.84 -8.00 13.89
N THR A 82 8.99 -8.74 14.98
CA THR A 82 10.11 -9.66 15.21
C THR A 82 9.74 -11.09 14.84
N GLU A 83 10.75 -11.94 14.62
CA GLU A 83 10.56 -13.39 14.45
C GLU A 83 9.70 -14.00 15.56
N GLN A 84 9.90 -13.55 16.81
CA GLN A 84 9.14 -14.01 17.98
C GLN A 84 7.65 -13.66 17.89
N ILE A 85 7.29 -12.48 17.37
CA ILE A 85 5.89 -12.11 17.16
C ILE A 85 5.27 -13.01 16.09
N TYR A 86 5.96 -13.27 14.99
CA TYR A 86 5.49 -14.20 13.98
C TYR A 86 5.32 -15.63 14.54
N GLU A 87 6.30 -16.12 15.30
CA GLU A 87 6.23 -17.43 15.95
C GLU A 87 5.10 -17.55 16.97
N LYS A 88 4.76 -16.47 17.67
CA LYS A 88 3.71 -16.47 18.69
C LYS A 88 2.32 -16.44 18.07
N TYR A 89 2.10 -15.61 17.06
CA TYR A 89 0.75 -15.28 16.59
C TYR A 89 0.34 -15.91 15.26
N LEU A 90 1.28 -16.30 14.38
CA LEU A 90 0.92 -17.06 13.19
C LEU A 90 0.42 -18.44 13.59
N LYS A 91 -0.74 -18.83 13.07
CA LYS A 91 -1.39 -20.11 13.37
C LYS A 91 -0.45 -21.27 13.13
N LYS A 92 -0.45 -22.23 14.05
CA LYS A 92 0.54 -23.32 14.09
C LYS A 92 0.35 -24.33 12.96
N GLU A 93 -0.89 -24.44 12.48
CA GLU A 93 -1.34 -25.34 11.44
C GLU A 93 -1.15 -24.80 10.01
N LEU A 94 -0.56 -23.62 9.84
CA LEU A 94 -0.33 -23.04 8.51
C LEU A 94 0.62 -23.93 7.68
N PRO A 95 0.25 -24.27 6.44
CA PRO A 95 1.16 -24.96 5.52
C PRO A 95 2.42 -24.12 5.25
N GLY A 96 3.60 -24.71 5.43
CA GLY A 96 4.88 -24.02 5.15
C GLY A 96 5.20 -22.87 6.12
N ARG A 97 4.63 -22.90 7.34
CA ARG A 97 4.75 -21.86 8.36
C ARG A 97 6.18 -21.37 8.61
N GLU A 98 7.15 -22.28 8.76
CA GLU A 98 8.53 -21.92 9.06
C GLU A 98 9.14 -21.09 7.92
N LYS A 99 8.87 -21.49 6.67
CA LYS A 99 9.32 -20.74 5.49
C LYS A 99 8.64 -19.36 5.45
N LEU A 100 7.34 -19.30 5.75
CA LEU A 100 6.60 -18.04 5.80
C LEU A 100 7.17 -17.07 6.84
N ILE A 101 7.48 -17.55 8.05
CA ILE A 101 8.11 -16.75 9.11
C ILE A 101 9.45 -16.17 8.63
N GLN A 102 10.31 -17.01 8.04
CA GLN A 102 11.60 -16.57 7.51
C GLN A 102 11.45 -15.51 6.41
N THR A 103 10.49 -15.70 5.50
CA THR A 103 10.20 -14.74 4.43
C THR A 103 9.70 -13.41 5.00
N LEU A 104 8.73 -13.43 5.91
CA LEU A 104 8.17 -12.23 6.52
C LEU A 104 9.20 -11.47 7.36
N TYR A 105 10.05 -12.19 8.10
CA TYR A 105 11.12 -11.58 8.89
C TYR A 105 12.17 -10.93 8.00
N SER A 106 12.64 -11.63 6.96
CA SER A 106 13.60 -11.08 5.99
C SER A 106 13.03 -9.82 5.31
N TYR A 107 11.75 -9.87 4.94
CA TYR A 107 11.04 -8.72 4.37
C TYR A 107 10.94 -7.54 5.34
N GLY A 108 10.61 -7.79 6.62
CA GLY A 108 10.58 -6.76 7.66
C GLY A 108 11.95 -6.09 7.87
N GLU A 109 13.03 -6.87 7.81
CA GLU A 109 14.40 -6.33 7.90
C GLU A 109 14.77 -5.43 6.71
N GLU A 110 14.33 -5.76 5.49
CA GLU A 110 14.51 -4.89 4.32
C GLU A 110 13.72 -3.59 4.46
N ILE A 111 12.46 -3.67 4.91
CA ILE A 111 11.59 -2.52 5.17
C ILE A 111 12.21 -1.61 6.23
N LYS A 112 12.71 -2.18 7.34
CA LYS A 112 13.33 -1.44 8.44
C LYS A 112 14.58 -0.67 8.02
N ARG A 113 15.35 -1.19 7.06
CA ARG A 113 16.57 -0.55 6.54
C ARG A 113 16.31 0.49 5.45
N SER A 114 15.07 0.58 4.96
CA SER A 114 14.69 1.46 3.87
C SER A 114 14.28 2.84 4.39
N ASP A 115 14.54 3.88 3.59
CA ASP A 115 14.10 5.25 3.89
C ASP A 115 12.62 5.42 3.53
N ILE A 116 11.75 5.08 4.49
CA ILE A 116 10.29 5.15 4.35
C ILE A 116 9.74 6.18 5.33
N GLN A 117 8.98 7.14 4.81
CA GLN A 117 8.13 8.02 5.60
C GLN A 117 6.76 7.38 5.77
N TYR A 118 6.40 7.05 7.00
CA TYR A 118 5.12 6.45 7.34
C TYR A 118 4.13 7.52 7.79
N VAL A 119 2.91 7.44 7.29
CA VAL A 119 1.76 8.20 7.77
C VAL A 119 0.75 7.21 8.33
N THR A 120 0.33 7.46 9.58
CA THR A 120 -0.77 6.74 10.25
C THR A 120 -1.70 7.72 10.96
N SER A 121 -2.79 7.25 11.55
CA SER A 121 -3.69 8.06 12.39
C SER A 121 -3.65 7.62 13.85
N LEU A 122 -3.88 8.57 14.76
CA LEU A 122 -3.98 8.28 16.18
C LEU A 122 -5.14 7.30 16.47
N GLU A 123 -6.26 7.46 15.78
CA GLU A 123 -7.40 6.53 15.83
C GLU A 123 -7.04 5.13 15.34
N GLY A 124 -6.21 5.01 14.31
CA GLY A 124 -5.72 3.71 13.82
C GLY A 124 -4.82 3.00 14.83
N ILE A 125 -3.92 3.74 15.48
CA ILE A 125 -3.12 3.22 16.59
C ILE A 125 -4.03 2.74 17.73
N LYS A 126 -5.02 3.55 18.12
CA LYS A 126 -6.01 3.16 19.15
C LYS A 126 -6.83 1.94 18.73
N ARG A 127 -7.20 1.81 17.46
CA ARG A 127 -7.90 0.63 16.91
C ARG A 127 -7.04 -0.62 17.03
N PHE A 128 -5.76 -0.54 16.66
CA PHE A 128 -4.81 -1.64 16.85
C PHE A 128 -4.68 -2.03 18.33
N LEU A 129 -4.44 -1.08 19.23
CA LEU A 129 -4.34 -1.36 20.67
C LEU A 129 -5.61 -2.02 21.23
N LYS A 130 -6.78 -1.58 20.79
CA LYS A 130 -8.07 -2.16 21.21
C LYS A 130 -8.28 -3.57 20.69
N THR A 131 -7.94 -3.84 19.43
CA THR A 131 -8.34 -5.07 18.73
C THR A 131 -7.24 -6.13 18.68
N GLY A 132 -5.98 -5.74 18.61
CA GLY A 132 -4.83 -6.62 18.34
C GLY A 132 -4.75 -7.08 16.88
N ILE A 133 -5.51 -6.43 15.99
CA ILE A 133 -5.61 -6.82 14.58
C ILE A 133 -4.64 -6.01 13.73
N ILE A 134 -3.80 -6.70 12.97
CA ILE A 134 -2.94 -6.15 11.91
C ILE A 134 -3.75 -6.24 10.61
N SER A 135 -4.35 -5.12 10.21
CA SER A 135 -5.31 -5.09 9.09
C SER A 135 -4.70 -5.45 7.73
N GLU A 136 -3.37 -5.31 7.59
CA GLU A 136 -2.62 -5.75 6.42
C GLU A 136 -2.57 -7.28 6.24
N TRP A 137 -2.86 -8.05 7.29
CA TRP A 137 -2.77 -9.51 7.26
C TRP A 137 -4.15 -10.14 7.09
N PRO A 138 -4.28 -11.19 6.25
CA PRO A 138 -5.48 -11.99 6.23
C PRO A 138 -5.78 -12.55 7.64
N PRO A 139 -6.99 -12.34 8.19
CA PRO A 139 -7.36 -12.80 9.53
C PRO A 139 -7.22 -14.31 9.72
N GLU A 140 -7.20 -15.08 8.64
CA GLU A 140 -7.05 -16.53 8.66
C GLU A 140 -5.64 -16.96 9.08
N LEU A 141 -4.63 -16.07 8.98
CA LEU A 141 -3.23 -16.43 9.22
C LEU A 141 -2.80 -16.37 10.68
N TYR A 142 -3.51 -15.61 11.53
CA TYR A 142 -3.00 -15.28 12.86
C TYR A 142 -4.11 -15.01 13.86
N ASP A 143 -3.77 -15.09 15.15
CA ASP A 143 -4.66 -14.70 16.24
C ASP A 143 -4.41 -13.25 16.69
N PRO A 144 -5.43 -12.52 17.18
CA PRO A 144 -5.24 -11.15 17.66
C PRO A 144 -4.14 -11.06 18.72
N LEU A 145 -3.26 -10.07 18.59
CA LEU A 145 -2.09 -9.92 19.47
C LEU A 145 -2.51 -9.71 20.94
N GLU A 146 -1.69 -10.07 21.92
CA GLU A 146 -1.95 -9.77 23.33
C GLU A 146 -1.61 -8.32 23.67
N MET A 147 -2.23 -7.76 24.71
CA MET A 147 -2.12 -6.33 25.03
C MET A 147 -0.66 -5.87 25.25
N ASP A 148 0.15 -6.66 25.96
CA ASP A 148 1.54 -6.31 26.25
C ASP A 148 2.36 -6.18 24.95
N ASP A 149 2.19 -7.12 24.02
CA ASP A 149 2.85 -7.08 22.71
C ASP A 149 2.32 -5.92 21.85
N ARG A 150 1.02 -5.62 21.89
CA ARG A 150 0.45 -4.46 21.20
C ARG A 150 1.09 -3.16 21.66
N ILE A 151 1.21 -2.97 22.98
CA ILE A 151 1.81 -1.77 23.58
C ILE A 151 3.29 -1.69 23.19
N GLN A 152 4.03 -2.80 23.27
CA GLN A 152 5.44 -2.82 22.93
C GLN A 152 5.68 -2.47 21.45
N LEU A 153 4.90 -3.04 20.53
CA LEU A 153 5.00 -2.73 19.10
C LEU A 153 4.71 -1.25 18.80
N ILE A 154 3.73 -0.63 19.47
CA ILE A 154 3.46 0.81 19.29
C ILE A 154 4.59 1.67 19.84
N LYS A 155 5.19 1.29 20.98
CA LYS A 155 6.38 1.98 21.50
C LYS A 155 7.54 1.89 20.52
N ASP A 156 7.80 0.69 20.00
CA ASP A 156 8.89 0.48 19.05
C ASP A 156 8.66 1.24 17.75
N LEU A 157 7.41 1.33 17.29
CA LEU A 157 7.07 2.06 16.07
C LEU A 157 7.29 3.57 16.19
N ILE A 158 6.97 4.13 17.36
CA ILE A 158 6.95 5.59 17.60
C ILE A 158 8.28 6.08 18.21
N SER A 159 9.07 5.20 18.80
CA SER A 159 10.35 5.56 19.42
C SER A 159 11.31 6.20 18.42
N SER A 160 11.83 7.38 18.77
CA SER A 160 12.84 8.08 17.98
C SER A 160 14.12 7.27 17.79
N ASP A 161 14.40 6.33 18.70
CA ASP A 161 15.65 5.56 18.72
C ASP A 161 15.69 4.48 17.63
N ASN A 162 14.54 4.12 17.04
CA ASN A 162 14.45 3.05 16.05
C ASN A 162 14.65 3.53 14.61
N GLY A 163 14.88 4.83 14.39
CA GLY A 163 15.14 5.41 13.06
C GLY A 163 13.92 5.39 12.12
N ILE A 164 12.73 5.06 12.63
CA ILE A 164 11.48 5.01 11.86
C ILE A 164 10.93 6.43 11.75
N ASN A 165 10.76 6.91 10.51
CA ASN A 165 10.16 8.22 10.24
C ASN A 165 8.63 8.09 10.16
N ILE A 166 7.94 8.24 11.29
CA ILE A 166 6.48 8.17 11.36
C ILE A 166 5.84 9.52 11.68
N ARG A 167 4.78 9.85 10.95
CA ARG A 167 3.92 11.01 11.18
C ARG A 167 2.51 10.54 11.51
N ILE A 168 1.96 11.00 12.63
CA ILE A 168 0.67 10.54 13.15
C ILE A 168 -0.37 11.65 12.92
N LEU A 169 -1.44 11.37 12.19
CA LEU A 169 -2.56 12.28 12.00
C LEU A 169 -3.40 12.37 13.27
N LYS A 170 -3.85 13.58 13.62
CA LYS A 170 -4.74 13.83 14.77
C LYS A 170 -6.13 13.24 14.57
N LYS A 171 -6.55 13.07 13.31
CA LYS A 171 -7.85 12.52 12.89
C LYS A 171 -7.66 11.63 11.66
N PRO A 172 -8.46 10.58 11.48
CA PRO A 172 -8.39 9.73 10.30
C PRO A 172 -8.90 10.48 9.07
N VAL A 173 -8.35 10.12 7.92
CA VAL A 173 -8.79 10.55 6.58
C VAL A 173 -9.23 9.29 5.84
N GLY A 174 -10.49 8.90 6.02
CA GLY A 174 -11.08 7.71 5.39
C GLY A 174 -11.85 6.83 6.37
N ASP A 175 -12.35 5.71 5.84
CA ASP A 175 -13.04 4.68 6.59
C ASP A 175 -12.09 3.52 6.89
N PHE A 176 -12.09 3.03 8.12
CA PHE A 176 -11.28 1.87 8.52
C PHE A 176 -11.83 0.55 7.98
N ASP A 177 -13.12 0.49 7.64
CA ASP A 177 -13.69 -0.73 7.10
C ASP A 177 -13.38 -0.85 5.59
N ALA A 178 -13.15 0.27 4.91
CA ALA A 178 -12.67 0.35 3.52
C ALA A 178 -11.27 0.99 3.45
N GLU A 179 -10.36 0.51 4.30
CA GLU A 179 -9.04 1.10 4.47
C GLU A 179 -8.20 1.01 3.19
N ILE A 180 -7.40 2.05 2.95
CA ILE A 180 -6.43 2.15 1.86
C ILE A 180 -5.02 2.05 2.43
N TYR A 181 -4.19 1.24 1.78
CA TYR A 181 -2.76 1.11 2.04
C TYR A 181 -2.00 1.52 0.79
N LEU A 182 -1.19 2.54 0.92
CA LEU A 182 -0.39 3.09 -0.17
C LEU A 182 1.08 2.97 0.22
N CYS A 183 1.89 2.38 -0.65
CA CYS A 183 3.34 2.38 -0.54
C CYS A 183 3.91 2.75 -1.91
N VAL A 184 4.49 3.94 -2.03
CA VAL A 184 4.90 4.50 -3.33
C VAL A 184 6.31 5.06 -3.29
N SER A 185 7.03 4.81 -4.37
CA SER A 185 8.23 5.52 -4.78
C SER A 185 7.89 6.34 -6.04
N ARG A 186 8.89 7.01 -6.61
CA ARG A 186 8.72 7.76 -7.88
C ARG A 186 8.52 6.85 -9.11
N GLU A 187 8.89 5.57 -9.02
CA GLU A 187 8.89 4.64 -10.17
C GLU A 187 7.95 3.46 -10.02
N TYR A 188 7.68 3.04 -8.78
CA TYR A 188 6.82 1.91 -8.46
C TYR A 188 5.95 2.22 -7.26
N GLY A 189 4.76 1.64 -7.24
CA GLY A 189 3.83 1.76 -6.13
C GLY A 189 2.95 0.54 -5.95
N ILE A 190 2.50 0.35 -4.73
CA ILE A 190 1.45 -0.59 -4.37
C ILE A 190 0.31 0.20 -3.73
N LEU A 191 -0.89 -0.04 -4.24
CA LEU A 191 -2.14 0.41 -3.66
C LEU A 191 -2.96 -0.82 -3.26
N LYS A 192 -3.25 -0.96 -1.98
CA LYS A 192 -4.16 -1.98 -1.46
C LYS A 192 -5.41 -1.32 -0.90
N PHE A 193 -6.54 -1.97 -1.03
CA PHE A 193 -7.74 -1.58 -0.29
C PHE A 193 -8.65 -2.76 -0.02
N ILE A 194 -9.40 -2.64 1.07
CA ILE A 194 -10.41 -3.61 1.48
C ILE A 194 -11.70 -3.32 0.72
N VAL A 195 -12.32 -4.37 0.17
CA VAL A 195 -13.65 -4.33 -0.45
C VAL A 195 -14.60 -5.11 0.47
N PRO A 196 -15.28 -4.43 1.42
CA PRO A 196 -16.05 -5.09 2.48
C PRO A 196 -17.16 -5.98 1.94
N GLU A 197 -17.90 -5.54 0.91
CA GLU A 197 -19.04 -6.27 0.37
C GLU A 197 -18.63 -7.60 -0.28
N LYS A 198 -17.35 -7.71 -0.66
CA LYS A 198 -16.78 -8.91 -1.29
C LYS A 198 -15.86 -9.70 -0.37
N GLN A 199 -15.66 -9.26 0.87
CA GLN A 199 -14.68 -9.83 1.81
C GLN A 199 -13.32 -10.08 1.13
N MET A 200 -12.84 -9.08 0.38
CA MET A 200 -11.67 -9.23 -0.48
C MET A 200 -10.71 -8.05 -0.27
N GLN A 201 -9.41 -8.34 -0.29
CA GLN A 201 -8.36 -7.33 -0.44
C GLN A 201 -7.93 -7.27 -1.91
N LEU A 202 -7.91 -6.07 -2.48
CA LEU A 202 -7.37 -5.82 -3.82
C LEU A 202 -5.99 -5.21 -3.68
N HIS A 203 -5.01 -5.81 -4.34
CA HIS A 203 -3.63 -5.36 -4.36
C HIS A 203 -3.31 -4.94 -5.79
N LEU A 204 -2.93 -3.68 -5.97
CA LEU A 204 -2.70 -3.07 -7.27
C LEU A 204 -1.28 -2.55 -7.37
N VAL A 205 -0.61 -2.85 -8.48
CA VAL A 205 0.67 -2.26 -8.87
C VAL A 205 0.41 -0.97 -9.62
N LEU A 206 1.18 0.06 -9.26
CA LEU A 206 1.24 1.35 -9.93
C LEU A 206 2.60 1.49 -10.61
N GLU A 207 2.60 1.60 -11.93
CA GLU A 207 3.81 1.88 -12.74
C GLU A 207 3.64 3.14 -13.60
N GLU A 208 2.41 3.65 -13.71
CA GLU A 208 2.11 4.87 -14.45
C GLU A 208 2.64 6.09 -13.68
N THR A 209 3.54 6.84 -14.32
CA THR A 209 4.32 7.89 -13.68
C THR A 209 3.47 9.06 -13.18
N GLY A 210 2.39 9.41 -13.88
CA GLY A 210 1.48 10.48 -13.48
C GLY A 210 0.75 10.18 -12.16
N LEU A 211 0.23 8.96 -12.01
CA LEU A 211 -0.38 8.48 -10.78
C LEU A 211 0.65 8.43 -9.64
N LEU A 212 1.82 7.84 -9.89
CA LEU A 212 2.89 7.75 -8.89
C LEU A 212 3.31 9.12 -8.40
N PHE A 213 3.51 10.07 -9.32
CA PHE A 213 3.83 11.45 -8.99
C PHE A 213 2.72 12.10 -8.14
N SER A 214 1.45 11.91 -8.52
CA SER A 214 0.31 12.48 -7.78
C SER A 214 0.22 11.95 -6.35
N PHE A 215 0.41 10.64 -6.15
CA PHE A 215 0.39 10.02 -4.83
C PHE A 215 1.60 10.43 -3.98
N PHE A 216 2.79 10.50 -4.60
CA PHE A 216 4.01 10.93 -3.93
C PHE A 216 3.89 12.40 -3.49
N ASP A 217 3.47 13.28 -4.40
CA ASP A 217 3.25 14.71 -4.15
C ASP A 217 2.21 14.94 -3.06
N PHE A 218 1.11 14.16 -3.05
CA PHE A 218 0.12 14.18 -1.97
C PHE A 218 0.75 13.88 -0.61
N CYS A 219 1.59 12.84 -0.50
CA CYS A 219 2.21 12.45 0.77
C CYS A 219 3.28 13.45 1.24
N GLU A 220 4.09 13.97 0.30
CA GLU A 220 5.14 14.96 0.58
C GLU A 220 4.54 16.30 1.03
N ASN A 221 3.45 16.73 0.37
CA ASN A 221 2.78 18.00 0.66
C ASN A 221 1.64 17.89 1.68
N LEU A 222 1.50 16.74 2.33
CA LEU A 222 0.67 16.59 3.53
C LEU A 222 1.35 17.36 4.68
N SER A 223 1.28 18.69 4.65
CA SER A 223 2.24 19.56 5.36
C SER A 223 1.63 20.59 6.30
N THR A 224 0.31 20.61 6.52
CA THR A 224 -0.22 21.48 7.57
C THR A 224 0.10 20.86 8.94
N GLU A 225 1.02 21.45 9.71
CA GLU A 225 1.36 21.00 11.08
C GLU A 225 0.12 20.81 11.98
N GLN A 226 -1.00 21.46 11.63
CA GLN A 226 -2.29 21.34 12.29
C GLN A 226 -2.95 19.96 12.17
N ILE A 227 -2.65 19.17 11.12
CA ILE A 227 -3.27 17.85 10.91
C ILE A 227 -2.48 16.71 11.57
N PHE A 228 -1.21 16.92 11.90
CA PHE A 228 -0.36 15.92 12.57
C PHE A 228 -0.24 16.17 14.07
N SER A 229 -0.12 15.11 14.84
CA SER A 229 0.16 15.16 16.26
C SER A 229 1.55 15.73 16.51
N SER A 230 1.67 16.64 17.48
CA SER A 230 2.96 17.15 17.94
C SER A 230 3.71 16.10 18.75
N SER A 231 5.02 16.27 18.91
CA SER A 231 5.83 15.39 19.77
C SER A 231 5.30 15.33 21.20
N GLU A 232 4.80 16.45 21.74
CA GLU A 232 4.20 16.52 23.08
C GLU A 232 2.90 15.70 23.19
N GLU A 233 2.03 15.76 22.17
CA GLU A 233 0.81 14.95 22.11
C GLU A 233 1.13 13.45 22.04
N ILE A 234 2.17 13.09 21.27
CA ILE A 234 2.64 11.70 21.13
C ILE A 234 3.24 11.20 22.45
N GLU A 235 4.10 11.99 23.10
CA GLU A 235 4.68 11.64 24.40
C GLU A 235 3.62 11.46 25.49
N SER A 236 2.61 12.35 25.53
CA SER A 236 1.49 12.24 26.46
C SER A 236 0.72 10.94 26.21
N PHE A 237 0.44 10.62 24.94
CA PHE A 237 -0.23 9.39 24.57
C PHE A 237 0.57 8.15 25.00
N LEU A 238 1.89 8.13 24.79
CA LEU A 238 2.76 7.03 25.23
C LEU A 238 2.79 6.88 26.76
N LYS A 239 2.76 7.98 27.52
CA LYS A 239 2.67 7.95 28.98
C LYS A 239 1.33 7.39 29.46
N ASP A 240 0.23 7.75 28.81
CA ASP A 240 -1.10 7.21 29.14
C ASP A 240 -1.20 5.70 28.91
N LEU A 241 -0.45 5.16 27.95
CA LEU A 241 -0.35 3.70 27.73
C LEU A 241 0.36 2.96 28.87
N LEU A 242 1.19 3.63 29.66
CA LEU A 242 1.97 3.03 30.76
C LEU A 242 1.24 3.03 32.11
N THR A 243 0.14 3.77 32.21
CA THR A 243 -0.60 3.97 33.47
C THR A 243 -1.85 3.11 33.60
N LYS A 244 -2.12 2.25 32.60
CA LYS A 244 -3.19 1.26 32.58
C LYS A 244 -2.60 -0.15 32.59
#